data_AF-A0A7C1VLN1-F1
#
_entry.id   AF-A0A7C1VLN1-F1
#
_cell.length_a   1.000
_cell.length_b   1.000
_cell.length_c   1.000
_cell.angle_alpha   90.00
_cell.angle_beta   90.00
_cell.angle_gamma   90.00
#
_symmetry.space_group_name_H-M   'P 1'
#
loop_
_entity.id
_entity.type
_entity.pdbx_description
1 polymer ?
#
loop_
_entity_poly.entity_id
_entity_poly.type
_entity_poly.pdbx_seq_one_letter_code
_entity_poly.pdbx_strand_id
1 'polypeptide(L)'
;MKSGDATSSPSVENLYYDHHVWLQGWLRRRLGNAADLADLADLAQDAFLRLLIKPASGGFGSELEARAYLRTLANGMCIALWRRREVEQPWLDTLTTQPEALEPSPEHRVIIIVVTARRKTNKCGEHLDRLSLSSFRFT
;
A
#
# COMPACT_ATOMS: atom_id res chain seq x y z
N MET A 1 39.19 -34.42 -21.70
CA MET A 1 37.86 -34.44 -21.07
C MET A 1 37.41 -32.99 -20.91
N LYS A 2 36.47 -32.53 -21.75
CA LYS A 2 35.83 -31.21 -21.67
C LYS A 2 34.36 -31.43 -21.33
N SER A 3 33.89 -30.82 -20.25
CA SER A 3 32.50 -30.42 -19.94
C SER A 3 32.63 -29.63 -18.63
N GLY A 4 32.60 -28.30 -18.61
CA GLY A 4 31.45 -27.48 -18.95
C GLY A 4 31.04 -26.80 -17.64
N ASP A 5 31.72 -25.70 -17.31
CA ASP A 5 31.38 -24.84 -16.17
C ASP A 5 30.04 -24.16 -16.47
N ALA A 6 28.96 -24.87 -16.13
CA ALA A 6 27.63 -24.31 -16.14
C ALA A 6 27.54 -23.41 -14.91
N THR A 7 27.76 -22.11 -15.12
CA THR A 7 27.34 -21.06 -14.21
C THR A 7 25.84 -21.19 -14.01
N SER A 8 25.44 -22.02 -13.04
CA SER A 8 24.07 -22.05 -12.56
C SER A 8 23.85 -20.69 -11.92
N SER A 9 22.96 -19.90 -12.52
CA SER A 9 22.40 -18.73 -11.85
C SER A 9 22.10 -19.12 -10.39
N PRO A 10 22.61 -18.39 -9.40
CA PRO A 10 22.54 -18.82 -8.01
C PRO A 10 21.08 -19.13 -7.69
N SER A 11 20.84 -20.36 -7.20
CA SER A 11 19.51 -20.77 -6.77
C SER A 11 18.96 -19.70 -5.83
N VAL A 12 17.69 -19.35 -5.99
CA VAL A 12 17.04 -18.32 -5.16
C VAL A 12 17.15 -18.64 -3.66
N GLU A 13 17.27 -19.92 -3.31
CA GLU A 13 17.56 -20.39 -1.95
C GLU A 13 18.90 -19.85 -1.42
N ASN A 14 19.98 -19.93 -2.19
CA ASN A 14 21.30 -19.42 -1.77
C ASN A 14 21.24 -17.90 -1.61
N LEU A 15 20.60 -17.22 -2.56
CA LEU A 15 20.39 -15.78 -2.48
C LEU A 15 19.59 -15.38 -1.23
N TYR A 16 18.60 -16.18 -0.86
CA TYR A 16 17.80 -15.97 0.34
C TYR A 16 18.66 -16.10 1.60
N TYR A 17 19.38 -17.21 1.76
CA TYR A 17 20.25 -17.42 2.93
C TYR A 17 21.33 -16.34 3.06
N ASP A 18 21.96 -15.96 1.94
CA ASP A 18 23.09 -15.03 1.94
C ASP A 18 22.67 -13.56 2.15
N HIS A 19 21.45 -13.17 1.76
CA HIS A 19 21.02 -11.78 1.80
C HIS A 19 19.94 -11.46 2.83
N HIS A 20 19.27 -12.47 3.40
CA HIS A 20 18.19 -12.24 4.36
C HIS A 20 18.69 -11.55 5.64
N VAL A 21 19.78 -12.05 6.24
CA VAL A 21 20.37 -11.46 7.46
C VAL A 21 20.86 -10.04 7.22
N TRP A 22 21.51 -9.81 6.08
CA TRP A 22 21.97 -8.48 5.68
C TRP A 22 20.80 -7.50 5.49
N LEU A 23 19.74 -7.92 4.80
CA LEU A 23 18.58 -7.09 4.53
C LEU A 23 17.83 -6.74 5.81
N GLN A 24 17.66 -7.69 6.74
CA GLN A 24 17.11 -7.41 8.07
C GLN A 24 17.96 -6.38 8.83
N GLY A 25 19.29 -6.52 8.83
CA GLY A 25 20.19 -5.56 9.47
C GLY A 25 20.10 -4.17 8.83
N TRP A 26 19.96 -4.10 7.51
CA TRP A 26 19.78 -2.84 6.79
C TRP A 26 18.41 -2.20 7.09
N LEU A 27 17.33 -2.97 7.10
CA LEU A 27 15.98 -2.53 7.45
C LEU A 27 15.94 -1.99 8.90
N ARG A 28 16.58 -2.71 9.83
CA ARG A 28 16.70 -2.29 11.24
C ARG A 28 17.41 -0.94 11.38
N ARG A 29 18.48 -0.70 10.63
CA ARG A 29 19.17 0.62 10.63
C ARG A 29 18.32 1.72 10.02
N ARG A 30 17.49 1.41 9.03
CA ARG A 30 16.69 2.41 8.29
C ARG A 30 15.40 2.79 9.01
N LEU A 31 14.71 1.82 9.59
CA LEU A 31 13.47 2.04 10.35
C LEU A 31 13.74 2.35 11.83
N GLY A 32 14.93 2.02 12.34
CA GLY A 32 15.30 2.27 13.73
C GLY A 32 14.34 1.57 14.68
N ASN A 33 14.00 2.25 15.78
CA ASN A 33 13.03 1.77 16.78
C ASN A 33 11.56 2.02 16.38
N ALA A 34 11.31 2.58 15.18
CA ALA A 34 9.95 2.89 14.78
C ALA A 34 9.19 1.65 14.27
N ALA A 35 9.89 0.64 13.77
CA ALA A 35 9.27 -0.60 13.30
C ALA A 35 9.55 -1.75 14.27
N ASP A 36 8.52 -2.55 14.53
CA ASP A 36 8.66 -3.74 15.35
C ASP A 36 9.47 -4.81 14.61
N LEU A 37 10.03 -5.76 15.36
CA LEU A 37 10.80 -6.86 14.79
C LEU A 37 9.98 -7.69 13.79
N ALA A 38 8.67 -7.81 14.03
CA ALA A 38 7.73 -8.49 13.13
C ALA A 38 7.64 -7.78 11.77
N ASP A 39 7.42 -6.46 11.76
CA ASP A 39 7.32 -5.68 10.52
C ASP A 39 8.60 -5.77 9.67
N LEU A 40 9.78 -5.81 10.33
CA LEU A 40 11.06 -5.96 9.64
C LEU A 40 11.18 -7.32 8.95
N ALA A 41 10.72 -8.39 9.61
CA ALA A 41 10.71 -9.73 9.06
C ALA A 41 9.72 -9.86 7.89
N ASP A 42 8.54 -9.27 8.02
CA ASP A 42 7.52 -9.25 6.97
C ASP A 42 8.00 -8.48 5.74
N LEU A 43 8.63 -7.31 5.93
CA LEU A 43 9.22 -6.53 4.84
C LEU A 43 10.35 -7.27 4.14
N ALA A 44 11.20 -7.97 4.89
CA ALA A 44 12.25 -8.78 4.29
C ALA A 44 11.64 -9.90 3.43
N GLN A 45 10.64 -10.61 3.96
CA GLN A 45 9.97 -11.69 3.25
C GLN A 45 9.26 -11.20 1.99
N ASP A 46 8.54 -10.08 2.06
CA ASP A 46 7.88 -9.46 0.91
C ASP A 46 8.86 -9.06 -0.19
N ALA A 47 10.09 -8.65 0.16
CA ALA A 47 11.13 -8.34 -0.83
C ALA A 47 11.49 -9.58 -1.64
N PHE A 48 11.68 -10.72 -0.97
CA PHE A 48 12.03 -11.98 -1.61
C PHE A 48 10.85 -12.58 -2.37
N LEU A 49 9.61 -12.45 -1.88
CA LEU A 49 8.42 -12.86 -2.62
C LEU A 49 8.27 -12.07 -3.92
N ARG A 50 8.48 -10.75 -3.88
CA ARG A 50 8.48 -9.91 -5.09
C ARG A 50 9.56 -10.32 -6.08
N LEU A 51 10.73 -10.73 -5.58
CA LEU A 51 11.82 -11.23 -6.40
C LEU A 51 11.45 -12.57 -7.07
N LEU A 52 10.75 -13.46 -6.37
CA LEU A 52 10.27 -14.74 -6.93
C LEU A 52 9.18 -14.55 -7.99
N ILE A 53 8.23 -13.64 -7.76
CA ILE A 53 7.12 -13.36 -8.68
C ILE A 53 7.62 -12.63 -9.92
N LYS A 54 8.52 -11.67 -9.73
CA LYS A 54 9.08 -10.84 -10.80
C LYS A 54 10.60 -10.78 -10.67
N PRO A 55 11.31 -11.82 -11.17
CA PRO A 55 12.76 -11.79 -11.21
C PRO A 55 13.24 -10.65 -12.09
N ALA A 56 14.39 -10.05 -11.74
CA ALA A 56 15.03 -9.05 -12.57
C ALA A 56 15.25 -9.65 -13.98
N SER A 57 14.84 -8.91 -15.01
CA SER A 57 14.66 -9.39 -16.39
C SER A 57 15.92 -9.94 -17.09
N GLY A 58 17.06 -9.98 -16.40
CA GLY A 58 18.33 -10.52 -16.89
C GLY A 58 19.09 -11.35 -15.85
N GLY A 59 18.46 -11.76 -14.75
CA GLY A 59 19.17 -12.34 -13.60
C GLY A 59 20.06 -11.31 -12.89
N PHE A 60 20.87 -11.78 -11.93
CA PHE A 60 21.87 -10.94 -11.26
C PHE A 60 23.26 -11.35 -11.74
N GLY A 61 24.02 -10.40 -12.29
CA GLY A 61 25.40 -10.64 -12.73
C GLY A 61 26.40 -10.63 -11.57
N SER A 62 26.02 -10.08 -10.41
CA SER A 62 26.84 -9.98 -9.22
C SER A 62 25.99 -9.90 -7.95
N GLU A 63 26.56 -10.33 -6.82
CA GLU A 63 25.98 -10.18 -5.48
C GLU A 63 25.65 -8.71 -5.14
N LEU A 64 26.50 -7.78 -5.60
CA LEU A 64 26.30 -6.34 -5.39
C LEU A 64 25.04 -5.83 -6.08
N GLU A 65 24.75 -6.34 -7.27
CA GLU A 65 23.57 -5.98 -8.06
C GLU A 65 22.30 -6.51 -7.39
N ALA A 66 22.32 -7.75 -6.90
CA ALA A 66 21.22 -8.33 -6.14
C ALA A 66 20.91 -7.51 -4.88
N ARG A 67 21.94 -7.13 -4.10
CA ARG A 67 21.78 -6.28 -2.92
C ARG A 67 21.23 -4.89 -3.27
N ALA A 68 21.70 -4.29 -4.37
CA ALA A 68 21.21 -2.98 -4.81
C ALA A 68 19.72 -3.03 -5.21
N TYR A 69 19.31 -4.10 -5.90
CA TYR A 69 17.92 -4.35 -6.26
C TYR A 69 17.03 -4.57 -5.02
N LEU A 70 17.44 -5.46 -4.12
CA LEU A 70 16.73 -5.72 -2.85
C LEU A 70 16.57 -4.45 -2.01
N ARG A 71 17.62 -3.61 -1.96
CA ARG A 71 17.56 -2.31 -1.27
C ARG A 71 16.50 -1.39 -1.88
N THR A 72 16.39 -1.38 -3.20
CA THR A 72 15.44 -0.52 -3.91
C THR A 72 14.00 -0.97 -3.67
N LEU A 73 13.75 -2.29 -3.72
CA LEU A 73 12.47 -2.88 -3.35
C LEU A 73 12.10 -2.57 -1.89
N ALA A 74 13.02 -2.87 -0.97
CA ALA A 74 12.80 -2.68 0.46
C ALA A 74 12.57 -1.20 0.81
N ASN A 75 13.27 -0.26 0.16
CA ASN A 75 12.99 1.17 0.29
C ASN A 75 11.55 1.53 -0.08
N GLY A 76 11.05 1.04 -1.22
CA GLY A 76 9.68 1.30 -1.66
C GLY A 76 8.65 0.75 -0.66
N MET A 77 8.93 -0.41 -0.08
CA MET A 77 8.05 -1.02 0.93
C MET A 77 8.09 -0.28 2.27
N CYS A 78 9.26 0.21 2.72
CA CYS A 78 9.34 1.08 3.89
C CYS A 78 8.50 2.35 3.69
N ILE A 79 8.56 2.98 2.51
CA ILE A 79 7.74 4.17 2.21
C ILE A 79 6.25 3.83 2.25
N ALA A 80 5.85 2.69 1.69
CA ALA A 80 4.46 2.23 1.74
C ALA A 80 3.98 1.98 3.19
N LEU A 81 4.83 1.35 4.02
CA LEU A 81 4.57 1.14 5.45
C LEU A 81 4.37 2.47 6.18
N TRP A 82 5.27 3.43 5.99
CA TRP A 82 5.16 4.76 6.58
C TRP A 82 3.88 5.48 6.15
N ARG A 83 3.58 5.49 4.85
CA ARG A 83 2.33 6.09 4.33
C ARG A 83 1.09 5.45 4.94
N ARG A 84 1.09 4.12 5.10
CA ARG A 84 -0.03 3.42 5.75
C ARG A 84 -0.19 3.87 7.20
N ARG A 85 0.91 3.94 7.95
CA ARG A 85 0.91 4.39 9.35
C ARG A 85 0.45 5.84 9.50
N GLU A 86 0.89 6.74 8.63
CA GLU A 86 0.47 8.15 8.67
C GLU A 86 -1.04 8.34 8.50
N VAL A 87 -1.71 7.44 7.77
CA VAL A 87 -3.18 7.47 7.60
C VAL A 87 -3.89 6.75 8.74
N GLU A 88 -3.35 5.62 9.19
CA GLU A 88 -3.99 4.75 10.19
C GLU A 88 -3.91 5.33 11.61
N GLN A 89 -2.82 5.98 11.98
CA GLN A 89 -2.64 6.59 13.30
C GLN A 89 -3.71 7.65 13.65
N PRO A 90 -3.97 8.69 12.83
CA PRO A 90 -5.01 9.66 13.15
C PRO A 90 -6.42 9.05 13.18
N TRP A 91 -6.66 7.98 12.42
CA TRP A 91 -7.91 7.23 12.49
C TRP A 91 -8.05 6.50 13.83
N LEU A 92 -7.01 5.79 14.27
CA LEU A 92 -6.97 5.12 15.58
C LEU A 92 -7.08 6.10 16.75
N ASP A 93 -6.44 7.27 16.65
CA ASP A 93 -6.55 8.34 17.64
C ASP A 93 -7.99 8.87 17.72
N THR A 94 -8.66 9.03 16.57
CA THR A 94 -10.07 9.45 16.51
C THR A 94 -11.01 8.40 17.13
N LEU A 95 -10.72 7.11 16.92
CA LEU A 95 -11.50 6.02 17.53
C LEU A 95 -11.29 5.94 19.04
N THR A 96 -10.08 6.17 19.52
CA THR A 96 -9.75 6.14 20.96
C THR A 96 -10.34 7.34 21.71
N THR A 97 -10.49 8.48 21.03
CA THR A 97 -11.12 9.70 21.56
C THR A 97 -12.63 9.75 21.36
N GLN A 98 -13.21 8.73 20.73
CA GLN A 98 -14.66 8.67 20.58
C GLN A 98 -15.31 8.30 21.92
N PRO A 99 -16.27 9.09 22.43
CA PRO A 99 -17.07 8.69 23.57
C PRO A 99 -17.83 7.40 23.24
N GLU A 100 -18.09 6.57 24.26
CA GLU A 100 -18.86 5.33 24.15
C GLU A 100 -20.05 5.55 23.21
N ALA A 101 -20.06 4.80 22.11
CA ALA A 101 -21.07 4.94 21.08
C ALA A 101 -22.43 4.74 21.73
N LEU A 102 -23.12 5.84 22.02
CA LEU A 102 -24.53 5.85 22.34
C LEU A 102 -25.18 5.29 21.08
N GLU A 103 -25.35 3.97 21.03
CA GLU A 103 -25.85 3.28 19.86
C GLU A 103 -27.18 3.96 19.51
N PRO A 104 -27.28 4.67 18.37
CA PRO A 104 -28.55 5.26 18.00
C PRO A 104 -29.52 4.09 17.86
N SER A 105 -30.68 4.18 18.55
CA SER A 105 -31.71 3.14 18.50
C SER A 105 -31.98 2.75 17.05
N PRO A 106 -32.41 1.51 16.77
CA PRO A 106 -32.69 1.08 15.40
C PRO A 106 -33.62 2.04 14.64
N GLU A 107 -34.56 2.72 15.33
CA GLU A 107 -35.38 3.77 14.71
C GLU A 107 -34.56 5.00 14.27
N HIS A 108 -33.62 5.45 15.10
CA HIS A 108 -32.73 6.58 14.77
C HIS A 108 -31.81 6.27 13.58
N ARG A 109 -31.34 5.02 13.44
CA ARG A 109 -30.54 4.59 12.27
C ARG A 109 -31.34 4.70 10.97
N VAL A 110 -32.58 4.24 10.98
CA VAL A 110 -33.49 4.32 9.82
C VAL A 110 -33.77 5.79 9.48
N ILE A 111 -34.00 6.64 10.46
CA ILE A 111 -34.20 8.09 10.24
C ILE A 111 -32.98 8.74 9.58
N ILE A 112 -31.75 8.42 10.04
CA ILE A 112 -30.51 8.95 9.44
C ILE A 112 -30.36 8.48 7.99
N ILE A 113 -30.61 7.20 7.71
CA ILE A 113 -30.53 6.67 6.33
C ILE A 113 -31.59 7.33 5.44
N VAL A 114 -32.85 7.42 5.89
CA VAL A 114 -33.95 8.02 5.13
C VAL A 114 -33.70 9.50 4.89
N VAL A 115 -33.26 10.26 5.90
CA VAL A 115 -33.02 11.71 5.76
C VAL A 115 -31.80 12.02 4.89
N THR A 116 -30.75 11.19 4.96
CA THR A 116 -29.56 11.36 4.12
C THR A 116 -29.81 10.96 2.67
N ALA A 117 -30.60 9.90 2.41
CA ALA A 117 -31.03 9.51 1.07
C ALA A 117 -31.89 10.59 0.40
N ARG A 118 -32.78 11.25 1.15
CA ARG A 118 -33.69 12.29 0.63
C ARG A 118 -32.98 13.61 0.28
N ARG A 119 -31.81 13.90 0.87
CA ARG A 119 -31.01 15.09 0.47
C ARG A 119 -30.34 14.94 -0.89
N LYS A 120 -30.01 13.72 -1.33
CA LYS A 120 -29.42 13.49 -2.66
C LYS A 120 -30.44 13.67 -3.79
N THR A 121 -31.74 13.47 -3.53
CA THR A 121 -32.79 13.67 -4.54
C THR A 121 -33.19 15.13 -4.72
N ASN A 122 -33.07 15.97 -3.68
CA ASN A 122 -33.41 17.40 -3.78
C ASN A 122 -32.34 18.25 -4.50
N LYS A 123 -31.13 17.73 -4.75
CA LYS A 123 -30.11 18.40 -5.57
C LYS A 123 -30.18 18.06 -7.07
N CYS A 124 -30.96 17.06 -7.47
CA CYS A 124 -31.20 16.76 -8.89
C CYS A 124 -32.42 17.50 -9.48
N GLY A 125 -33.13 18.33 -8.68
CA GLY A 125 -34.31 19.08 -9.12
C GLY A 125 -34.07 20.55 -9.51
N GLU A 126 -32.92 21.15 -9.18
CA GLU A 126 -32.68 22.59 -9.41
C GLU A 126 -31.79 22.90 -10.64
N HIS A 127 -31.62 21.94 -11.56
CA HIS A 127 -30.78 22.13 -12.75
C HIS A 127 -31.44 21.73 -14.08
N LEU A 128 -32.77 21.88 -14.16
CA LEU A 128 -33.52 21.72 -15.42
C LEU A 128 -34.45 22.89 -15.76
N ASP A 129 -34.26 24.08 -15.18
CA ASP A 129 -35.05 25.29 -15.51
C ASP A 129 -34.24 26.41 -16.19
N ARG A 130 -33.05 26.11 -16.74
CA ARG A 130 -32.19 27.16 -17.33
C ARG A 130 -31.69 26.94 -18.75
N LEU A 131 -32.12 25.89 -19.44
CA LEU A 131 -31.75 25.66 -20.84
C LEU A 131 -32.94 25.15 -21.66
N SER A 132 -33.91 26.02 -21.93
CA SER A 132 -34.64 26.09 -23.21
C SER A 132 -35.77 27.11 -23.12
N LEU A 133 -35.55 28.32 -23.68
CA LEU A 133 -36.53 29.24 -24.31
C LEU A 133 -36.07 30.71 -24.23
N SER A 134 -34.94 31.01 -24.86
CA SER A 134 -34.61 32.31 -25.51
C SER A 134 -33.23 32.11 -26.15
N SER A 135 -32.95 32.35 -27.42
CA SER A 135 -33.61 33.21 -28.39
C SER A 135 -33.19 32.72 -29.77
N PHE A 136 -34.16 32.25 -30.55
CA PHE A 136 -34.06 32.20 -31.98
C PHE A 136 -34.27 33.65 -32.47
N ARG A 137 -33.20 34.36 -32.84
CA ARG A 137 -33.30 35.54 -33.69
C ARG A 137 -32.42 35.33 -34.92
N PHE A 138 -33.12 35.02 -36.00
CA PHE A 138 -32.65 35.04 -37.37
C PHE A 138 -32.54 36.50 -37.80
N THR A 139 -31.33 36.99 -38.07
CA THR A 139 -30.93 37.87 -39.18
C THR A 139 -29.43 38.11 -39.10
#